data_AF-A0A453H3J7-F1
#
_entry.id   AF-A0A453H3J7-F1
#
_cell.length_a   1.000
_cell.length_b   1.000
_cell.length_c   1.000
_cell.angle_alpha   90.00
_cell.angle_beta   90.00
_cell.angle_gamma   90.00
#
_symmetry.space_group_name_H-M   'P 1'
#
loop_
_entity.id
_entity.type
_entity.pdbx_description
1 polymer ?
#
loop_
_entity_poly.entity_id
_entity_poly.type
_entity_poly.pdbx_seq_one_letter_code
_entity_poly.pdbx_strand_id
1 'polypeptide(L)'
;GDDHRIMIYYPNSAGGGMKELFRKVGNRSSEFHPDVRRVRREGSYIYEEFMPTGGTDVKVYTVGPGYAHAEARKSPVVDGVVMRNPDGKEVRYPVLLTPMEKQMARDVCNAFRQMVCGFDLLRCDGRSYVCDVNGWSFVKNSYKYYDDAACIMRKIFLDAKAPHLSSTIPPTLPWKSKAPEGLTRQGSGIIGTFGQSEELRCVVVVIRHGDRTPKQKVKLKVTEEKLLNLMLKYNGGKPRAETKLKSAVQLQDLLDATRQLVPPTRSGQESDSDAEDLEHIEKLRQVKAVLEEGGHFSGIYRKVQLKPLKWIKVPEHNGDGEEDRPIEALMILKYGGVLTHAGRKQAEELGRFFRNNIYPGEGTGLLRLHSTYRHDLKIYSSDEGRVQMSAAAFAKGLLDLEGQLTPILVSLVSKDSSMLDGLEDASIEMDEAKARLHEIIISNAKAKNTNGSVEFPWMVDGAGLPPNASELLPKM
;
A
#
# COMPACT_ATOMS: atom_id res chain seq x y z
N GLY A 1 -30.95 -18.62 21.34
CA GLY A 1 -29.74 -18.44 20.52
C GLY A 1 -29.83 -17.09 19.85
N ASP A 2 -28.71 -16.50 19.49
CA ASP A 2 -28.67 -15.14 18.91
C ASP A 2 -29.37 -15.11 17.55
N ASP A 3 -30.25 -14.12 17.34
CA ASP A 3 -30.90 -13.90 16.04
C ASP A 3 -30.04 -12.95 15.21
N HIS A 4 -29.39 -13.50 14.18
CA HIS A 4 -28.54 -12.73 13.27
C HIS A 4 -29.30 -12.21 12.03
N ARG A 5 -30.65 -12.23 12.04
CA ARG A 5 -31.47 -11.70 10.94
C ARG A 5 -31.66 -10.20 11.06
N ILE A 6 -30.67 -9.48 10.54
CA ILE A 6 -30.64 -8.01 10.47
C ILE A 6 -31.23 -7.59 9.12
N MET A 7 -32.13 -6.61 9.11
CA MET A 7 -32.80 -6.15 7.89
C MET A 7 -32.48 -4.69 7.61
N ILE A 8 -32.05 -4.41 6.38
CA ILE A 8 -31.71 -3.07 5.89
C ILE A 8 -32.73 -2.69 4.84
N TYR A 9 -33.45 -1.59 5.04
CA TYR A 9 -34.49 -1.13 4.13
C TYR A 9 -33.94 -0.01 3.25
N TYR A 10 -34.11 -0.13 1.93
CA TYR A 10 -33.60 0.84 0.97
C TYR A 10 -34.64 1.91 0.67
N PRO A 11 -34.22 3.18 0.48
CA PRO A 11 -35.13 4.24 0.11
C PRO A 11 -35.65 4.05 -1.33
N ASN A 12 -36.83 4.62 -1.62
CA ASN A 12 -37.40 4.59 -2.97
C ASN A 12 -36.47 5.19 -4.04
N SER A 13 -35.66 6.19 -3.67
CA SER A 13 -34.66 6.79 -4.56
C SER A 13 -33.56 5.82 -5.00
N ALA A 14 -33.34 4.74 -4.25
CA ALA A 14 -32.40 3.66 -4.58
C ALA A 14 -33.10 2.41 -5.12
N GLY A 15 -34.38 2.51 -5.50
CA GLY A 15 -35.19 1.39 -6.01
C GLY A 15 -36.06 0.67 -4.98
N GLY A 16 -35.98 1.05 -3.69
CA GLY A 16 -36.71 0.40 -2.61
C GLY A 16 -36.22 -1.03 -2.34
N GLY A 17 -37.00 -1.78 -1.56
CA GLY A 17 -36.68 -3.17 -1.18
C GLY A 17 -35.95 -3.27 0.15
N MET A 18 -35.57 -4.49 0.50
CA MET A 18 -34.94 -4.82 1.79
C MET A 18 -33.83 -5.84 1.59
N LYS A 19 -32.72 -5.69 2.29
CA LYS A 19 -31.65 -6.70 2.36
C LYS A 19 -31.66 -7.36 3.73
N GLU A 20 -31.79 -8.68 3.72
CA GLU A 20 -31.73 -9.51 4.93
C GLU A 20 -30.32 -10.07 5.06
N LEU A 21 -29.65 -9.73 6.15
CA LEU A 21 -28.39 -10.33 6.56
C LEU A 21 -28.72 -11.56 7.40
N PHE A 22 -27.87 -12.58 7.30
CA PHE A 22 -28.03 -13.81 8.07
C PHE A 22 -26.68 -14.45 8.38
N ARG A 23 -26.68 -15.37 9.35
CA ARG A 23 -25.50 -16.17 9.67
C ARG A 23 -25.05 -16.91 8.42
N LYS A 24 -23.76 -16.79 8.08
CA LYS A 24 -23.19 -17.26 6.81
C LYS A 24 -23.56 -18.71 6.50
N VAL A 25 -24.10 -18.93 5.31
CA VAL A 25 -24.38 -20.25 4.74
C VAL A 25 -23.60 -20.37 3.43
N GLY A 26 -22.58 -21.24 3.42
CA GLY A 26 -21.66 -21.37 2.29
C GLY A 26 -20.94 -20.05 1.97
N ASN A 27 -21.20 -19.50 0.78
CA ASN A 27 -20.61 -18.24 0.30
C ASN A 27 -21.54 -17.03 0.45
N ARG A 28 -22.68 -17.18 1.13
CA ARG A 28 -23.66 -16.10 1.30
C ARG A 28 -23.76 -15.64 2.75
N SER A 29 -23.94 -14.33 2.91
CA SER A 29 -24.13 -13.63 4.19
C SER A 29 -25.32 -12.66 4.17
N SER A 30 -25.93 -12.43 3.01
CA SER A 30 -27.17 -11.66 2.89
C SER A 30 -27.90 -11.97 1.58
N GLU A 31 -29.15 -11.50 1.50
CA GLU A 31 -30.02 -11.59 0.33
C GLU A 31 -30.83 -10.30 0.17
N PHE A 32 -31.06 -9.89 -1.08
CA PHE A 32 -31.87 -8.73 -1.40
C PHE A 32 -33.26 -9.16 -1.88
N HIS A 33 -34.28 -8.52 -1.31
CA HIS A 33 -35.69 -8.76 -1.56
C HIS A 33 -36.33 -7.46 -2.09
N PRO A 34 -36.53 -7.33 -3.41
CA PRO A 34 -37.04 -6.08 -4.02
C PRO A 34 -38.49 -5.76 -3.63
N ASP A 35 -39.28 -6.80 -3.34
CA ASP A 35 -40.72 -6.67 -3.07
C ASP A 35 -41.02 -6.33 -1.61
N VAL A 36 -40.04 -6.49 -0.72
CA VAL A 36 -40.22 -6.25 0.72
C VAL A 36 -39.88 -4.80 1.06
N ARG A 37 -40.90 -4.02 1.40
CA ARG A 37 -40.77 -2.57 1.71
C ARG A 37 -41.33 -2.18 3.07
N ARG A 38 -41.94 -3.13 3.78
CA ARG A 38 -42.56 -2.90 5.10
C ARG A 38 -41.72 -3.57 6.17
N VAL A 39 -41.57 -2.87 7.28
CA VAL A 39 -40.85 -3.39 8.45
C VAL A 39 -41.61 -4.53 9.10
N ARG A 40 -40.86 -5.47 9.71
CA ARG A 40 -41.44 -6.53 10.53
C ARG A 40 -42.23 -5.94 11.70
N ARG A 41 -43.36 -6.56 12.03
CA ARG A 41 -44.26 -6.15 13.14
C ARG A 41 -44.36 -7.18 14.26
N GLU A 42 -43.79 -8.37 14.06
CA GLU A 42 -43.88 -9.49 14.99
C GLU A 42 -42.58 -9.63 15.78
N GLY A 43 -42.48 -8.90 16.89
CA GLY A 43 -41.32 -8.92 17.80
C GLY A 43 -40.81 -7.53 18.14
N SER A 44 -39.76 -7.50 18.95
CA SER A 44 -39.07 -6.26 19.34
C SER A 44 -37.81 -6.07 18.51
N TYR A 45 -37.62 -4.86 17.98
CA TYR A 45 -36.49 -4.53 17.13
C TYR A 45 -35.90 -3.18 17.53
N ILE A 46 -34.59 -3.05 17.35
CA ILE A 46 -33.89 -1.77 17.41
C ILE A 46 -33.84 -1.24 15.97
N TYR A 47 -34.24 0.01 15.79
CA TYR A 47 -34.09 0.74 14.54
C TYR A 47 -32.97 1.74 14.70
N GLU A 48 -32.00 1.68 13.81
CA GLU A 48 -30.84 2.55 13.79
C GLU A 48 -30.61 3.10 12.40
N GLU A 49 -29.88 4.22 12.34
CA GLU A 49 -29.50 4.82 11.08
C GLU A 49 -28.52 3.91 10.33
N PHE A 50 -28.70 3.79 9.01
CA PHE A 50 -27.75 3.05 8.19
C PHE A 50 -26.48 3.87 7.99
N MET A 51 -25.36 3.36 8.49
CA MET A 51 -24.05 4.01 8.34
C MET A 51 -23.38 3.55 7.03
N PRO A 52 -23.18 4.44 6.03
CA PRO A 52 -22.53 4.08 4.78
C PRO A 52 -21.03 3.87 4.97
N THR A 53 -20.64 2.65 5.34
CA THR A 53 -19.24 2.24 5.31
C THR A 53 -18.84 1.99 3.86
N GLY A 54 -17.58 2.24 3.49
CA GLY A 54 -17.03 2.01 2.15
C GLY A 54 -16.96 0.52 1.74
N GLY A 55 -17.94 -0.30 2.13
CA GLY A 55 -18.06 -1.71 1.80
C GLY A 55 -17.30 -2.65 2.74
N THR A 56 -16.78 -2.16 3.86
CA THR A 56 -16.06 -3.00 4.84
C THR A 56 -16.49 -2.73 6.27
N ASP A 57 -16.50 -3.79 7.07
CA ASP A 57 -16.77 -3.74 8.51
C ASP A 57 -15.48 -4.05 9.27
N VAL A 58 -15.15 -3.25 10.29
CA VAL A 58 -13.96 -3.47 11.12
C VAL A 58 -14.35 -4.35 12.31
N LYS A 59 -13.69 -5.49 12.48
CA LYS A 59 -13.85 -6.37 13.63
C LYS A 59 -12.70 -6.17 14.59
N VAL A 60 -13.01 -5.88 15.84
CA VAL A 60 -12.04 -5.60 16.90
C VAL A 60 -12.11 -6.67 17.97
N TYR A 61 -10.95 -7.12 18.45
CA TYR A 61 -10.80 -8.19 19.43
C TYR A 61 -9.85 -7.74 20.53
N THR A 62 -10.37 -7.57 21.74
CA THR A 62 -9.58 -7.18 22.91
C THR A 62 -9.02 -8.41 23.62
N VAL A 63 -7.88 -8.23 24.28
CA VAL A 63 -7.38 -9.14 25.32
C VAL A 63 -6.86 -8.27 26.46
N GLY A 64 -7.77 -7.96 27.39
CA GLY A 64 -7.61 -6.92 28.39
C GLY A 64 -7.70 -5.49 27.81
N PRO A 65 -7.70 -4.48 28.69
CA PRO A 65 -7.95 -3.09 28.32
C PRO A 65 -6.75 -2.40 27.67
N GLY A 66 -5.63 -3.09 27.46
CA GLY A 66 -4.39 -2.55 26.89
C GLY A 66 -4.03 -3.08 25.50
N TYR A 67 -4.87 -3.97 24.95
CA TYR A 67 -4.63 -4.62 23.66
C TYR A 67 -5.91 -4.75 22.86
N ALA A 68 -5.83 -4.40 21.58
CA ALA A 68 -6.87 -4.66 20.60
C ALA A 68 -6.26 -5.06 19.25
N HIS A 69 -6.71 -6.20 18.72
CA HIS A 69 -6.47 -6.59 17.33
C HIS A 69 -7.65 -6.15 16.47
N ALA A 70 -7.39 -5.62 15.27
CA ALA A 70 -8.43 -5.23 14.34
C ALA A 70 -8.18 -5.76 12.93
N GLU A 71 -9.25 -6.25 12.31
CA GLU A 71 -9.28 -6.74 10.93
C GLU A 71 -10.57 -6.29 10.25
N ALA A 72 -10.50 -5.83 9.01
CA ALA A 72 -11.66 -5.51 8.20
C ALA A 72 -12.08 -6.72 7.36
N ARG A 73 -13.38 -6.82 7.11
CA ARG A 73 -13.98 -7.80 6.18
C ARG A 73 -14.93 -7.09 5.23
N LYS A 74 -15.26 -7.73 4.11
CA LYS A 74 -16.31 -7.23 3.23
C LYS A 74 -17.63 -7.17 4.00
N SER A 75 -18.28 -6.03 3.95
CA SER A 75 -19.58 -5.84 4.58
C SER A 75 -20.62 -6.75 3.89
N PRO A 76 -21.46 -7.47 4.66
CA PRO A 76 -22.53 -8.28 4.08
C PRO A 76 -23.58 -7.40 3.37
N VAL A 77 -23.57 -6.08 3.57
CA VAL A 77 -24.49 -5.14 2.94
C VAL A 77 -24.22 -4.95 1.44
N VAL A 78 -22.99 -5.23 0.97
CA VAL A 78 -22.60 -5.00 -0.44
C VAL A 78 -23.39 -5.91 -1.39
N ASP A 79 -22.92 -7.13 -1.66
CA ASP A 79 -23.61 -8.11 -2.53
C ASP A 79 -24.01 -9.38 -1.77
N GLY A 80 -23.65 -9.48 -0.48
CA GLY A 80 -23.89 -10.67 0.32
C GLY A 80 -23.00 -11.86 -0.02
N VAL A 81 -22.02 -11.71 -0.92
CA VAL A 81 -21.07 -12.76 -1.30
C VAL A 81 -19.81 -12.64 -0.45
N VAL A 82 -19.50 -13.72 0.27
CA VAL A 82 -18.31 -13.84 1.11
C VAL A 82 -17.08 -14.00 0.21
N MET A 83 -16.16 -13.05 0.28
CA MET A 83 -14.88 -13.16 -0.44
C MET A 83 -13.99 -14.19 0.24
N ARG A 84 -13.52 -15.17 -0.53
CA ARG A 84 -12.61 -16.23 -0.06
C ARG A 84 -11.28 -16.17 -0.81
N ASN A 85 -10.21 -16.51 -0.11
CA ASN A 85 -8.89 -16.72 -0.69
C ASN A 85 -8.82 -18.09 -1.40
N PRO A 86 -7.72 -18.41 -2.11
CA PRO A 86 -7.54 -19.72 -2.77
C PRO A 86 -7.66 -20.92 -1.82
N ASP A 87 -7.36 -20.74 -0.54
CA ASP A 87 -7.49 -21.78 0.50
C ASP A 87 -8.93 -21.91 1.04
N GLY A 88 -9.90 -21.20 0.45
CA GLY A 88 -11.30 -21.19 0.87
C GLY A 88 -11.58 -20.42 2.18
N LYS A 89 -10.59 -19.72 2.76
CA LYS A 89 -10.75 -18.89 3.96
C LYS A 89 -11.30 -17.52 3.59
N GLU A 90 -12.16 -16.97 4.44
CA GLU A 90 -12.67 -15.61 4.24
C GLU A 90 -11.52 -14.59 4.23
N VAL A 91 -11.53 -13.69 3.25
CA VAL A 91 -10.52 -12.63 3.09
C VAL A 91 -10.68 -11.59 4.19
N ARG A 92 -9.54 -11.21 4.78
CA ARG A 92 -9.44 -10.24 5.86
C ARG A 92 -8.36 -9.22 5.54
N TYR A 93 -8.57 -8.00 5.98
CA TYR A 93 -7.66 -6.90 5.74
C TYR A 93 -7.16 -6.35 7.07
N PRO A 94 -5.86 -6.13 7.24
CA PRO A 94 -5.34 -5.58 8.49
C PRO A 94 -5.80 -4.12 8.66
N VAL A 95 -6.20 -3.78 9.88
CA VAL A 95 -6.67 -2.44 10.26
C VAL A 95 -5.85 -1.92 11.43
N LEU A 96 -5.33 -0.71 11.29
CA LEU A 96 -4.81 0.05 12.43
C LEU A 96 -5.95 0.83 13.05
N LEU A 97 -6.16 0.64 14.34
CA LEU A 97 -7.08 1.45 15.12
C LEU A 97 -6.44 2.82 15.39
N THR A 98 -7.23 3.87 15.18
CA THR A 98 -6.88 5.23 15.61
C THR A 98 -6.81 5.31 17.14
N PRO A 99 -6.17 6.35 17.71
CA PRO A 99 -6.18 6.57 19.16
C PRO A 99 -7.60 6.59 19.76
N MET A 100 -8.56 7.20 19.06
CA MET A 100 -9.96 7.23 19.49
C MET A 100 -10.58 5.83 19.51
N GLU A 101 -10.35 5.02 18.47
CA GLU A 101 -10.88 3.65 18.42
C GLU A 101 -10.21 2.71 19.43
N LYS A 102 -8.93 2.94 19.74
CA LYS A 102 -8.24 2.24 20.85
C LYS A 102 -8.89 2.58 22.19
N GLN A 103 -9.27 3.84 22.39
CA GLN A 103 -10.02 4.24 23.58
C GLN A 103 -11.41 3.58 23.60
N MET A 104 -12.14 3.56 22.48
CA MET A 104 -13.41 2.83 22.38
C MET A 104 -13.25 1.34 22.72
N ALA A 105 -12.20 0.68 22.24
CA ALA A 105 -11.90 -0.72 22.55
C ALA A 105 -11.64 -0.94 24.04
N ARG A 106 -10.91 -0.02 24.69
CA ARG A 106 -10.71 -0.02 26.15
C ARG A 106 -12.03 0.11 26.90
N ASP A 107 -12.87 1.05 26.48
CA ASP A 107 -14.14 1.35 27.12
C ASP A 107 -15.11 0.18 27.00
N VAL A 108 -15.22 -0.45 25.82
CA VAL A 108 -16.00 -1.68 25.62
C VAL A 108 -15.50 -2.81 26.52
N CYS A 109 -14.18 -3.07 26.56
CA CYS A 109 -13.59 -4.10 27.41
C CYS A 109 -13.97 -3.91 28.90
N ASN A 110 -13.91 -2.67 29.38
CA ASN A 110 -14.18 -2.33 30.78
C ASN A 110 -15.68 -2.31 31.10
N ALA A 111 -16.50 -1.70 30.24
CA ALA A 111 -17.94 -1.54 30.44
C ALA A 111 -18.64 -2.90 30.51
N PHE A 112 -18.29 -3.82 29.61
CA PHE A 112 -18.86 -5.17 29.59
C PHE A 112 -18.15 -6.15 30.53
N ARG A 113 -17.06 -5.72 31.19
CA ARG A 113 -16.22 -6.55 32.08
C ARG A 113 -15.75 -7.85 31.41
N GLN A 114 -15.46 -7.78 30.12
CA GLN A 114 -15.02 -8.91 29.32
C GLN A 114 -13.61 -8.65 28.79
N MET A 115 -12.63 -9.32 29.41
CA MET A 115 -11.23 -9.17 29.04
C MET A 115 -10.96 -9.65 27.62
N VAL A 116 -11.54 -10.80 27.23
CA VAL A 116 -11.54 -11.24 25.84
C VAL A 116 -12.88 -10.86 25.25
N CYS A 117 -12.91 -9.85 24.39
CA CYS A 117 -14.15 -9.31 23.82
C CYS A 117 -14.00 -9.01 22.33
N GLY A 118 -14.96 -9.45 21.52
CA GLY A 118 -15.10 -9.09 20.12
C GLY A 118 -16.22 -8.07 19.92
N PHE A 119 -15.99 -7.05 19.12
CA PHE A 119 -17.02 -6.09 18.73
C PHE A 119 -16.79 -5.58 17.30
N ASP A 120 -17.85 -5.07 16.68
CA ASP A 120 -17.84 -4.56 15.32
C ASP A 120 -17.88 -3.02 15.32
N LEU A 121 -17.12 -2.44 14.41
CA LEU A 121 -16.91 -1.01 14.27
C LEU A 121 -17.13 -0.57 12.82
N LEU A 122 -17.92 0.48 12.65
CA LEU A 122 -18.25 1.11 11.39
C LEU A 122 -17.49 2.44 11.29
N ARG A 123 -16.70 2.62 10.23
CA ARG A 123 -16.04 3.89 9.91
C ARG A 123 -16.87 4.65 8.88
N CYS A 124 -17.36 5.82 9.24
CA CYS A 124 -18.21 6.66 8.39
C CYS A 124 -17.87 8.14 8.62
N ASP A 125 -17.63 8.89 7.55
CA ASP A 125 -17.39 10.35 7.57
C ASP A 125 -16.34 10.81 8.61
N GLY A 126 -15.21 10.08 8.67
CA GLY A 126 -14.12 10.38 9.60
C GLY A 126 -14.41 10.05 11.07
N ARG A 127 -15.54 9.41 11.36
CA ARG A 127 -15.94 8.94 12.70
C ARG A 127 -16.04 7.42 12.74
N SER A 128 -16.05 6.89 13.96
CA SER A 128 -16.12 5.45 14.23
C SER A 128 -17.25 5.15 15.20
N TYR A 129 -18.05 4.13 14.90
CA TYR A 129 -19.25 3.76 15.66
C TYR A 129 -19.20 2.26 15.99
N VAL A 130 -19.47 1.88 17.24
CA VAL A 130 -19.67 0.47 17.61
C VAL A 130 -21.11 0.10 17.30
N CYS A 131 -21.32 -0.95 16.51
CA CYS A 131 -22.66 -1.43 16.17
C CYS A 131 -23.01 -2.79 16.81
N ASP A 132 -22.03 -3.58 17.22
CA ASP A 132 -22.26 -4.90 17.82
C ASP A 132 -21.16 -5.26 18.82
N VAL A 133 -21.53 -5.81 19.98
CA VAL A 133 -20.60 -6.30 21.01
C VAL A 133 -20.93 -7.76 21.28
N ASN A 134 -20.08 -8.66 20.79
CA ASN A 134 -20.29 -10.10 20.77
C ASN A 134 -19.82 -10.79 22.07
N GLY A 135 -19.00 -10.12 22.87
CA GLY A 135 -18.34 -10.71 24.02
C GLY A 135 -17.24 -11.70 23.66
N TRP A 136 -17.13 -12.84 24.35
CA TRP A 136 -15.97 -13.73 24.24
C TRP A 136 -15.72 -14.20 22.79
N SER A 137 -14.66 -13.68 22.17
CA SER A 137 -14.34 -13.96 20.77
C SER A 137 -12.83 -13.91 20.52
N PHE A 138 -12.31 -14.93 19.85
CA PHE A 138 -10.92 -15.00 19.42
C PHE A 138 -10.79 -14.75 17.92
N VAL A 139 -9.71 -14.07 17.54
CA VAL A 139 -9.27 -13.97 16.14
C VAL A 139 -8.91 -15.37 15.65
N LYS A 140 -9.27 -15.68 14.40
CA LYS A 140 -8.96 -16.97 13.78
C LYS A 140 -7.86 -16.82 12.73
N ASN A 141 -7.04 -17.85 12.56
CA ASN A 141 -5.96 -17.90 11.58
C ASN A 141 -4.89 -16.80 11.78
N SER A 142 -4.60 -16.43 13.03
CA SER A 142 -3.46 -15.55 13.31
C SER A 142 -2.64 -16.16 14.44
N TYR A 143 -1.55 -16.86 14.08
CA TYR A 143 -0.64 -17.47 15.06
C TYR A 143 -0.09 -16.42 16.03
N LYS A 144 0.19 -15.22 15.53
CA LYS A 144 0.65 -14.11 16.34
C LYS A 144 -0.38 -13.65 17.37
N TYR A 145 -1.66 -13.57 17.00
CA TYR A 145 -2.71 -13.26 17.95
C TYR A 145 -2.80 -14.33 19.05
N TYR A 146 -2.66 -15.61 18.70
CA TYR A 146 -2.65 -16.69 19.70
C TYR A 146 -1.50 -16.52 20.69
N ASP A 147 -0.29 -16.22 20.19
CA ASP A 147 0.86 -15.93 21.05
C ASP A 147 0.59 -14.73 21.97
N ASP A 148 0.07 -13.62 21.41
CA ASP A 148 -0.21 -12.39 22.15
C ASP A 148 -1.27 -12.61 23.23
N ALA A 149 -2.39 -13.24 22.85
CA ALA A 149 -3.49 -13.53 23.74
C ALA A 149 -3.04 -14.45 24.88
N ALA A 150 -2.31 -15.52 24.58
CA ALA A 150 -1.81 -16.46 25.59
C ALA A 150 -0.92 -15.77 26.62
N CYS A 151 0.00 -14.92 26.17
CA CYS A 151 0.87 -14.16 27.06
C CYS A 151 0.11 -13.14 27.92
N ILE A 152 -0.80 -12.36 27.33
CA ILE A 152 -1.57 -11.37 28.08
C ILE A 152 -2.45 -12.07 29.11
N MET A 153 -3.16 -13.14 28.72
CA MET A 153 -4.00 -13.91 29.64
C MET A 153 -3.17 -14.52 30.77
N ARG A 154 -1.99 -15.09 30.45
CA ARG A 154 -1.06 -15.59 31.46
C ARG A 154 -0.65 -14.50 32.44
N LYS A 155 -0.32 -13.30 31.95
CA LYS A 155 0.01 -12.16 32.80
C LYS A 155 -1.17 -11.78 33.70
N ILE A 156 -2.38 -11.68 33.15
CA ILE A 156 -3.60 -11.40 33.93
C ILE A 156 -3.80 -12.43 35.03
N PHE A 157 -3.63 -13.72 34.73
CA PHE A 157 -3.78 -14.79 35.72
C PHE A 157 -2.68 -14.75 36.80
N LEU A 158 -1.44 -14.50 36.41
CA LEU A 158 -0.33 -14.34 37.36
C LEU A 158 -0.53 -13.12 38.25
N ASP A 159 -0.87 -11.95 37.69
CA ASP A 159 -1.16 -10.74 38.45
C ASP A 159 -2.30 -10.97 39.46
N ALA A 160 -3.33 -11.75 39.08
CA ALA A 160 -4.48 -12.04 39.94
C ALA A 160 -4.25 -13.12 41.00
N LYS A 161 -3.41 -14.14 40.72
CA LYS A 161 -3.26 -15.34 41.59
C LYS A 161 -1.90 -15.52 42.20
N ALA A 162 -0.85 -14.98 41.60
CA ALA A 162 0.53 -15.08 42.06
C ALA A 162 1.33 -13.83 41.64
N PRO A 163 0.99 -12.63 42.18
CA PRO A 163 1.62 -11.37 41.76
C PRO A 163 3.14 -11.37 41.99
N HIS A 164 3.60 -12.10 43.02
CA HIS A 164 5.02 -12.32 43.29
C HIS A 164 5.77 -13.06 42.17
N LEU A 165 5.08 -13.86 41.36
CA LEU A 165 5.65 -14.55 40.19
C LEU A 165 5.57 -13.72 38.90
N SER A 166 4.68 -12.74 38.84
CA SER A 166 4.48 -11.91 37.64
C SER A 166 5.72 -11.05 37.32
N SER A 167 6.47 -10.65 38.34
CA SER A 167 7.74 -9.93 38.20
C SER A 167 8.93 -10.86 37.93
N THR A 168 8.87 -12.12 38.38
CA THR A 168 9.98 -13.08 38.24
C THR A 168 9.95 -13.84 36.93
N ILE A 169 8.75 -14.19 36.44
CA ILE A 169 8.60 -15.02 35.26
C ILE A 169 8.61 -14.14 34.01
N PRO A 170 9.53 -14.36 33.05
CA PRO A 170 9.55 -13.57 31.85
C PRO A 170 8.23 -13.72 31.08
N PRO A 171 7.76 -12.63 30.46
CA PRO A 171 6.50 -12.58 29.72
C PRO A 171 6.53 -13.37 28.40
N THR A 172 7.60 -14.10 28.12
CA THR A 172 7.78 -14.88 26.88
C THR A 172 7.18 -16.28 27.00
N LEU A 173 6.70 -16.83 25.88
CA LEU A 173 6.17 -18.20 25.84
C LEU A 173 7.31 -19.23 25.92
N PRO A 174 7.13 -20.35 26.63
CA PRO A 174 8.18 -21.35 26.85
C PRO A 174 8.75 -21.96 25.56
N TRP A 175 7.94 -22.05 24.50
CA TRP A 175 8.34 -22.69 23.25
C TRP A 175 9.18 -21.77 22.35
N LYS A 176 9.19 -20.45 22.61
CA LYS A 176 10.09 -19.50 21.91
C LYS A 176 11.52 -19.51 22.47
N SER A 177 11.74 -20.20 23.59
CA SER A 177 13.07 -20.36 24.20
C SER A 177 13.97 -21.38 23.47
N LYS A 178 13.51 -21.98 22.36
CA LYS A 178 14.29 -22.94 21.53
C LYS A 178 14.94 -22.32 20.28
N ALA A 179 14.99 -21.00 20.15
CA ALA A 179 15.91 -20.40 19.19
C ALA A 179 17.35 -20.57 19.72
N PRO A 180 18.31 -21.06 18.93
CA PRO A 180 19.67 -21.28 19.40
C PRO A 180 20.24 -19.99 19.98
N GLU A 181 20.90 -20.12 21.12
CA GLU A 181 21.75 -19.10 21.74
C GLU A 181 22.77 -18.62 20.70
N GLY A 182 22.44 -17.54 20.01
CA GLY A 182 23.21 -17.01 18.89
C GLY A 182 22.77 -15.60 18.57
N LEU A 183 22.74 -14.76 19.61
CA LEU A 183 22.74 -13.29 19.64
C LEU A 183 22.39 -12.91 21.09
N THR A 184 23.26 -13.30 22.01
CA THR A 184 23.31 -12.66 23.32
C THR A 184 23.48 -11.17 23.10
N ARG A 185 22.62 -10.40 23.78
CA ARG A 185 22.70 -8.95 24.00
C ARG A 185 24.16 -8.49 24.14
N GLN A 186 24.77 -8.04 23.06
CA GLN A 186 25.94 -7.19 23.06
C GLN A 186 25.56 -5.97 22.21
N GLY A 187 25.00 -4.96 22.85
CA GLY A 187 24.46 -3.78 22.16
C GLY A 187 23.51 -2.91 22.95
N SER A 188 23.19 -3.26 24.20
CA SER A 188 22.63 -2.27 25.14
C SER A 188 23.09 -2.61 26.54
N GLY A 189 24.27 -2.09 26.88
CA GLY A 189 24.73 -1.92 28.25
C GLY A 189 24.03 -0.74 28.94
N ILE A 190 22.72 -0.57 28.71
CA ILE A 190 21.90 0.40 29.45
C ILE A 190 20.89 -0.42 30.25
N ILE A 191 21.40 -1.07 31.30
CA ILE A 191 20.59 -1.33 32.48
C ILE A 191 20.45 0.05 33.14
N GLY A 192 19.51 0.85 32.64
CA GLY A 192 19.12 2.10 33.26
C GLY A 192 18.43 1.76 34.56
N THR A 193 19.11 2.02 35.68
CA THR A 193 18.48 2.25 36.97
C THR A 193 17.34 3.24 36.77
N PHE A 194 16.13 2.86 37.19
CA PHE A 194 14.95 3.73 37.20
C PHE A 194 15.32 5.08 37.82
N GLY A 195 15.31 6.14 37.02
CA GLY A 195 15.54 7.51 37.48
C GLY A 195 16.11 8.50 36.47
N GLN A 196 16.87 8.07 35.45
CA GLN A 196 17.51 8.96 34.46
C GLN A 196 17.68 8.33 33.06
N SER A 197 16.75 7.49 32.61
CA SER A 197 16.85 6.85 31.28
C SER A 197 16.30 7.77 30.19
N GLU A 198 17.08 7.99 29.13
CA GLU A 198 16.60 8.57 27.87
C GLU A 198 15.38 7.78 27.37
N GLU A 199 14.24 8.44 27.21
CA GLU A 199 13.00 7.83 26.73
C GLU A 199 12.89 8.01 25.21
N LEU A 200 12.71 6.91 24.47
CA LEU A 200 12.48 6.98 23.03
C LEU A 200 11.17 7.72 22.73
N ARG A 201 11.26 8.98 22.29
CA ARG A 201 10.10 9.82 21.97
C ARG A 201 9.48 9.50 20.61
N CYS A 202 10.31 9.33 19.59
CA CYS A 202 9.85 9.05 18.24
C CYS A 202 10.91 8.32 17.42
N VAL A 203 10.47 7.56 16.42
CA VAL A 203 11.32 6.98 15.39
C VAL A 203 10.85 7.56 14.05
N VAL A 204 11.72 8.32 13.39
CA VAL A 204 11.47 8.82 12.03
C VAL A 204 12.35 8.02 11.08
N VAL A 205 11.75 7.45 10.04
CA VAL A 205 12.46 6.60 9.09
C VAL A 205 12.18 7.07 7.67
N VAL A 206 13.25 7.33 6.92
CA VAL A 206 13.19 7.64 5.49
C VAL A 206 13.71 6.43 4.73
N ILE A 207 12.86 5.86 3.86
CA ILE A 207 13.16 4.62 3.15
C ILE A 207 13.04 4.85 1.65
N ARG A 208 14.10 4.50 0.90
CA ARG A 208 14.03 4.43 -0.57
C ARG A 208 13.26 3.19 -1.02
N HIS A 209 12.62 3.25 -2.18
CA HIS A 209 11.96 2.08 -2.75
C HIS A 209 12.92 0.88 -2.87
N GLY A 210 12.38 -0.34 -2.81
CA GLY A 210 13.15 -1.57 -3.04
C GLY A 210 13.59 -1.74 -4.50
N ASP A 211 14.26 -2.85 -4.79
CA ASP A 211 14.70 -3.19 -6.14
C ASP A 211 13.56 -3.10 -7.19
N ARG A 212 13.90 -2.60 -8.38
CA ARG A 212 12.94 -2.30 -9.44
C ARG A 212 13.49 -2.65 -10.82
N THR A 213 12.60 -2.99 -11.74
CA THR A 213 12.99 -3.18 -13.14
C THR A 213 13.60 -1.89 -13.71
N PRO A 214 14.55 -1.99 -14.65
CA PRO A 214 15.10 -0.82 -15.33
C PRO A 214 13.99 0.03 -15.93
N LYS A 215 14.12 1.35 -15.80
CA LYS A 215 13.17 2.28 -16.41
C LYS A 215 13.65 2.57 -17.82
N GLN A 216 12.83 2.25 -18.81
CA GLN A 216 13.14 2.46 -20.21
C GLN A 216 12.39 3.68 -20.75
N LYS A 217 12.98 4.31 -21.78
CA LYS A 217 12.43 5.51 -22.42
C LYS A 217 12.62 5.40 -23.93
N VAL A 218 11.52 5.42 -24.66
CA VAL A 218 11.50 5.54 -26.11
C VAL A 218 11.15 6.98 -26.46
N LYS A 219 11.87 7.55 -27.41
CA LYS A 219 11.59 8.87 -27.99
C LYS A 219 11.41 8.69 -29.49
N LEU A 220 10.31 9.20 -30.04
CA LEU A 220 10.10 9.29 -31.47
C LEU A 220 9.47 10.63 -31.83
N LYS A 221 9.80 11.12 -33.02
CA LYS A 221 9.10 12.26 -33.61
C LYS A 221 7.83 11.72 -34.28
N VAL A 222 6.76 12.48 -34.15
CA VAL A 222 5.42 12.11 -34.60
C VAL A 222 4.89 13.26 -35.44
N THR A 223 4.48 12.96 -36.67
CA THR A 223 3.88 13.89 -37.63
C THR A 223 2.45 13.49 -37.99
N GLU A 224 2.01 12.33 -37.51
CA GLU A 224 0.72 11.73 -37.84
C GLU A 224 -0.43 12.46 -37.15
N GLU A 225 -1.37 12.93 -37.97
CA GLU A 225 -2.50 13.75 -37.53
C GLU A 225 -3.32 13.09 -36.40
N LYS A 226 -3.47 11.75 -36.40
CA LYS A 226 -4.19 11.02 -35.35
C LYS A 226 -3.55 11.18 -33.98
N LEU A 227 -2.23 11.11 -33.90
CA LEU A 227 -1.48 11.24 -32.64
C LEU A 227 -1.42 12.71 -32.20
N LEU A 228 -1.33 13.64 -33.14
CA LEU A 228 -1.38 15.08 -32.89
C LEU A 228 -2.77 15.53 -32.40
N ASN A 229 -3.84 14.97 -32.95
CA ASN A 229 -5.22 15.22 -32.49
C ASN A 229 -5.46 14.66 -31.08
N LEU A 230 -4.84 13.53 -30.72
CA LEU A 230 -4.88 13.00 -29.34
C LEU A 230 -4.19 13.94 -28.33
N MET A 231 -3.10 14.61 -28.75
CA MET A 231 -2.46 15.64 -27.94
C MET A 231 -3.45 16.77 -27.63
N LEU A 232 -4.09 17.32 -28.67
CA LEU A 232 -5.08 18.39 -28.53
C LEU A 232 -6.31 17.98 -27.69
N LYS A 233 -6.78 16.74 -27.87
CA LYS A 233 -7.91 16.18 -27.10
C LYS A 233 -7.67 16.22 -25.59
N TYR A 234 -6.45 15.90 -25.15
CA TYR A 234 -6.15 15.75 -23.71
C TYR A 234 -5.46 16.95 -23.06
N ASN A 235 -5.04 17.96 -23.84
CA ASN A 235 -4.54 19.22 -23.30
C ASN A 235 -5.54 20.38 -23.37
N GLY A 236 -6.78 20.12 -23.79
CA GLY A 236 -7.83 21.12 -23.90
C GLY A 236 -7.65 22.04 -25.12
N GLY A 237 -7.18 21.51 -26.24
CA GLY A 237 -7.03 22.24 -27.50
C GLY A 237 -5.84 23.20 -27.53
N LYS A 238 -4.88 23.08 -26.60
CA LYS A 238 -3.74 24.01 -26.50
C LYS A 238 -2.56 23.54 -27.37
N PRO A 239 -2.28 24.15 -28.52
CA PRO A 239 -1.37 23.59 -29.53
C PRO A 239 0.09 23.53 -29.09
N ARG A 240 0.48 24.42 -28.17
CA ARG A 240 1.85 24.57 -27.66
C ARG A 240 2.09 23.90 -26.31
N ALA A 241 1.06 23.34 -25.68
CA ALA A 241 1.16 22.74 -24.36
C ALA A 241 1.51 21.25 -24.42
N GLU A 242 2.43 20.80 -23.56
CA GLU A 242 2.74 19.37 -23.45
C GLU A 242 1.54 18.58 -22.90
N THR A 243 1.33 17.38 -23.43
CA THR A 243 0.28 16.45 -22.97
C THR A 243 0.92 15.27 -22.25
N LYS A 244 0.43 14.95 -21.05
CA LYS A 244 0.88 13.79 -20.26
C LYS A 244 -0.26 12.77 -20.15
N LEU A 245 -0.12 11.64 -20.84
CA LEU A 245 -1.06 10.53 -20.80
C LEU A 245 -0.65 9.56 -19.68
N LYS A 246 -1.52 9.40 -18.69
CA LYS A 246 -1.30 8.55 -17.51
C LYS A 246 -2.46 7.62 -17.18
N SER A 247 -3.70 7.89 -17.62
CA SER A 247 -4.84 7.03 -17.29
C SER A 247 -4.99 5.86 -18.26
N ALA A 248 -5.67 4.80 -17.84
CA ALA A 248 -5.95 3.64 -18.70
C ALA A 248 -6.66 4.04 -20.00
N VAL A 249 -7.67 4.92 -19.91
CA VAL A 249 -8.42 5.43 -21.07
C VAL A 249 -7.51 6.19 -22.02
N GLN A 250 -6.69 7.11 -21.50
CA GLN A 250 -5.74 7.88 -22.30
C GLN A 250 -4.71 7.01 -23.03
N LEU A 251 -4.20 5.98 -22.35
CA LEU A 251 -3.22 5.06 -22.94
C LEU A 251 -3.87 4.10 -23.95
N GLN A 252 -5.13 3.75 -23.75
CA GLN A 252 -5.92 2.95 -24.69
C GLN A 252 -6.18 3.71 -25.99
N ASP A 253 -6.63 4.96 -25.90
CA ASP A 253 -6.82 5.83 -27.07
C ASP A 253 -5.53 5.97 -27.90
N LEU A 254 -4.39 6.13 -27.23
CA LEU A 254 -3.08 6.17 -27.89
C LEU A 254 -2.71 4.84 -28.55
N LEU A 255 -2.97 3.72 -27.88
CA LEU A 255 -2.71 2.39 -28.42
C LEU A 255 -3.53 2.15 -29.67
N ASP A 256 -4.81 2.51 -29.65
CA ASP A 256 -5.71 2.31 -30.80
C ASP A 256 -5.33 3.21 -31.98
N ALA A 257 -4.88 4.44 -31.73
CA ALA A 257 -4.28 5.27 -32.77
C ALA A 257 -2.98 4.65 -33.34
N THR A 258 -2.11 4.13 -32.48
CA THR A 258 -0.85 3.50 -32.89
C THR A 258 -1.08 2.23 -33.71
N ARG A 259 -2.09 1.42 -33.36
CA ARG A 259 -2.49 0.22 -34.12
C ARG A 259 -2.87 0.49 -35.56
N GLN A 260 -3.50 1.64 -35.81
CA GLN A 260 -3.92 2.06 -37.15
C GLN A 260 -2.73 2.57 -38.00
N LEU A 261 -1.63 2.95 -37.36
CA LEU A 261 -0.43 3.49 -38.01
C LEU A 261 0.64 2.43 -38.28
N VAL A 262 0.61 1.29 -37.59
CA VAL A 262 1.57 0.19 -37.79
C VAL A 262 1.04 -0.79 -38.85
N PRO A 263 1.69 -0.90 -40.03
CA PRO A 263 1.25 -1.83 -41.07
C PRO A 263 1.43 -3.31 -40.67
N PRO A 264 0.61 -4.24 -41.21
CA PRO A 264 0.82 -5.68 -41.03
C PRO A 264 2.13 -6.12 -41.69
N THR A 265 2.85 -7.06 -41.07
CA THR A 265 4.14 -7.57 -41.55
C THR A 265 4.03 -8.07 -42.99
N ARG A 266 4.59 -7.32 -43.96
CA ARG A 266 4.81 -7.81 -45.33
C ARG A 266 6.31 -8.04 -45.54
N SER A 267 6.63 -9.24 -46.00
CA SER A 267 7.94 -9.64 -46.51
C SER A 267 8.12 -9.07 -47.92
N GLY A 268 9.12 -8.21 -48.12
CA GLY A 268 9.75 -8.05 -49.44
C GLY A 268 10.02 -6.61 -49.92
N GLN A 269 11.27 -6.46 -50.37
CA GLN A 269 11.90 -5.42 -51.21
C GLN A 269 12.37 -4.13 -50.51
N GLU A 270 13.69 -4.11 -50.30
CA GLU A 270 14.49 -3.01 -49.75
C GLU A 270 14.90 -2.04 -50.87
N SER A 271 14.68 -0.75 -50.65
CA SER A 271 15.33 0.34 -51.37
C SER A 271 15.96 1.34 -50.39
N ASP A 272 17.10 1.94 -50.74
CA ASP A 272 17.93 2.73 -49.82
C ASP A 272 17.29 4.03 -49.28
N SER A 273 16.12 4.46 -49.78
CA SER A 273 15.36 5.57 -49.17
C SER A 273 14.54 5.15 -47.94
N ASP A 274 14.46 3.85 -47.65
CA ASP A 274 13.54 3.26 -46.69
C ASP A 274 14.08 3.23 -45.25
N ALA A 275 15.36 3.58 -45.01
CA ALA A 275 16.00 3.36 -43.71
C ALA A 275 15.40 4.22 -42.56
N GLU A 276 15.10 5.50 -42.80
CA GLU A 276 14.49 6.39 -41.80
C GLU A 276 13.03 6.03 -41.53
N ASP A 277 12.28 5.65 -42.58
CA ASP A 277 10.90 5.20 -42.47
C ASP A 277 10.80 3.82 -41.80
N LEU A 278 11.74 2.91 -42.07
CA LEU A 278 11.90 1.63 -41.38
C LEU A 278 12.19 1.84 -39.89
N GLU A 279 13.08 2.75 -39.52
CA GLU A 279 13.39 3.07 -38.12
C GLU A 279 12.17 3.68 -37.41
N HIS A 280 11.42 4.54 -38.10
CA HIS A 280 10.20 5.15 -37.58
C HIS A 280 9.10 4.11 -37.31
N ILE A 281 8.87 3.23 -38.29
CA ILE A 281 7.91 2.12 -38.18
C ILE A 281 8.32 1.17 -37.05
N GLU A 282 9.61 0.87 -36.90
CA GLU A 282 10.08 -0.03 -35.84
C GLU A 282 9.90 0.60 -34.44
N LYS A 283 10.12 1.91 -34.30
CA LYS A 283 9.79 2.64 -33.05
C LYS A 283 8.30 2.64 -32.75
N LEU A 284 7.44 2.79 -33.77
CA LEU A 284 5.99 2.68 -33.60
C LEU A 284 5.56 1.26 -33.22
N ARG A 285 6.19 0.22 -33.79
CA ARG A 285 6.01 -1.18 -33.36
C ARG A 285 6.41 -1.39 -31.91
N GLN A 286 7.54 -0.81 -31.49
CA GLN A 286 7.99 -0.86 -30.10
C GLN A 286 6.98 -0.17 -29.16
N VAL A 287 6.47 1.00 -29.53
CA VAL A 287 5.42 1.70 -28.77
C VAL A 287 4.17 0.84 -28.65
N LYS A 288 3.71 0.23 -29.74
CA LYS A 288 2.58 -0.70 -29.75
C LYS A 288 2.82 -1.88 -28.81
N ALA A 289 3.95 -2.58 -28.95
CA ALA A 289 4.28 -3.75 -28.14
C ALA A 289 4.31 -3.41 -26.64
N VAL A 290 4.93 -2.29 -26.26
CA VAL A 290 4.97 -1.83 -24.86
C VAL A 290 3.59 -1.47 -24.33
N LEU A 291 2.73 -0.85 -25.14
CA LEU A 291 1.37 -0.51 -24.72
C LEU A 291 0.46 -1.75 -24.62
N GLU A 292 0.66 -2.77 -25.46
CA GLU A 292 -0.09 -4.03 -25.48
C GLU A 292 0.38 -5.04 -24.41
N GLU A 293 1.63 -4.94 -23.97
CA GLU A 293 2.19 -5.82 -22.95
C GLU A 293 1.30 -5.84 -21.69
N GLY A 294 0.95 -7.03 -21.19
CA GLY A 294 0.09 -7.20 -20.02
C GLY A 294 -1.43 -7.09 -20.30
N GLY A 295 -1.86 -6.87 -21.54
CA GLY A 295 -3.25 -6.99 -22.03
C GLY A 295 -4.23 -5.89 -21.57
N HIS A 296 -4.08 -5.38 -20.35
CA HIS A 296 -4.92 -4.34 -19.76
C HIS A 296 -4.03 -3.32 -19.03
N PHE A 297 -4.43 -2.05 -19.04
CA PHE A 297 -3.73 -1.00 -18.29
C PHE A 297 -4.05 -1.06 -16.78
N SER A 298 -3.62 -2.12 -16.10
CA SER A 298 -3.76 -2.28 -14.64
C SER A 298 -2.47 -1.89 -13.91
N GLY A 299 -2.56 -0.94 -12.96
CA GLY A 299 -1.41 -0.49 -12.17
C GLY A 299 -0.42 0.35 -13.01
N ILE A 300 -0.82 1.56 -13.41
CA ILE A 300 -0.17 2.29 -14.51
C ILE A 300 1.29 2.67 -14.20
N TYR A 301 2.24 1.90 -14.76
CA TYR A 301 3.68 2.21 -14.80
C TYR A 301 4.14 2.77 -16.15
N ARG A 302 3.19 3.13 -17.03
CA ARG A 302 3.43 3.68 -18.36
C ARG A 302 3.03 5.14 -18.38
N LYS A 303 3.90 6.00 -18.90
CA LYS A 303 3.62 7.42 -19.08
C LYS A 303 4.06 7.82 -20.46
N VAL A 304 3.14 8.39 -21.23
CA VAL A 304 3.46 9.02 -22.52
C VAL A 304 3.40 10.53 -22.36
N GLN A 305 4.43 11.20 -22.86
CA GLN A 305 4.46 12.65 -22.96
C GLN A 305 4.55 13.04 -24.43
N LEU A 306 3.60 13.84 -24.89
CA LEU A 306 3.63 14.44 -26.23
C LEU A 306 4.04 15.90 -26.06
N LYS A 307 5.17 16.26 -26.67
CA LYS A 307 5.69 17.63 -26.64
C LYS A 307 5.64 18.22 -28.06
N PRO A 308 4.87 19.28 -28.31
CA PRO A 308 4.86 19.91 -29.62
C PRO A 308 6.25 20.46 -29.97
N LEU A 309 6.69 20.26 -31.20
CA LEU A 309 7.95 20.76 -31.75
C LEU A 309 7.72 21.86 -32.79
N LYS A 310 6.71 21.68 -33.66
CA LYS A 310 6.36 22.63 -34.73
C LYS A 310 4.85 22.74 -34.88
N TRP A 311 4.38 23.92 -35.27
CA TRP A 311 2.97 24.23 -35.52
C TRP A 311 2.84 25.20 -36.70
N ILE A 312 1.69 25.14 -37.37
CA ILE A 312 1.30 26.04 -38.47
C ILE A 312 0.01 26.74 -38.10
N LYS A 313 -0.27 27.88 -38.72
CA LYS A 313 -1.57 28.55 -38.60
C LYS A 313 -2.50 28.05 -39.69
N VAL A 314 -3.71 27.63 -39.32
CA VAL A 314 -4.72 27.11 -40.22
C VAL A 314 -5.99 27.94 -40.04
N PRO A 315 -6.73 28.31 -41.11
CA PRO A 315 -8.01 28.99 -40.98
C PRO A 315 -9.01 28.14 -40.18
N GLU A 316 -9.73 28.75 -39.23
CA GLU A 316 -10.77 28.07 -38.45
C GLU A 316 -11.93 27.60 -39.35
N HIS A 317 -12.51 26.43 -39.01
CA HIS A 317 -13.57 25.82 -39.81
C HIS A 317 -14.94 26.55 -39.68
N ASN A 318 -15.10 27.47 -38.72
CA ASN A 318 -16.37 28.12 -38.36
C ASN A 318 -16.29 29.65 -38.10
N GLY A 319 -15.23 30.36 -38.52
CA GLY A 319 -15.12 31.82 -38.36
C GLY A 319 -13.86 32.44 -38.95
N ASP A 320 -13.81 33.78 -38.99
CA ASP A 320 -12.60 34.57 -39.33
C ASP A 320 -11.59 34.51 -38.17
N GLY A 321 -10.82 33.41 -38.11
CA GLY A 321 -9.77 33.18 -37.12
C GLY A 321 -8.68 32.25 -37.63
N GLU A 322 -7.45 32.42 -37.15
CA GLU A 322 -6.33 31.50 -37.40
C GLU A 322 -6.10 30.61 -36.15
N GLU A 323 -6.20 29.29 -36.31
CA GLU A 323 -5.90 28.31 -35.26
C GLU A 323 -4.48 27.75 -35.44
N ASP A 324 -3.69 27.75 -34.37
CA ASP A 324 -2.39 27.09 -34.34
C ASP A 324 -2.61 25.56 -34.34
N ARG A 325 -2.13 24.85 -35.36
CA ARG A 325 -2.19 23.39 -35.43
C ARG A 325 -0.80 22.78 -35.35
N PRO A 326 -0.53 21.84 -34.43
CA PRO A 326 0.75 21.16 -34.36
C PRO A 326 0.94 20.27 -35.60
N ILE A 327 2.14 20.29 -36.18
CA ILE A 327 2.53 19.44 -37.33
C ILE A 327 3.62 18.42 -36.96
N GLU A 328 4.32 18.64 -35.84
CA GLU A 328 5.38 17.76 -35.37
C GLU A 328 5.37 17.77 -33.84
N ALA A 329 5.42 16.59 -33.22
CA ALA A 329 5.55 16.42 -31.77
C ALA A 329 6.58 15.34 -31.43
N LEU A 330 7.28 15.51 -30.32
CA LEU A 330 8.12 14.48 -29.71
C LEU A 330 7.28 13.63 -28.77
N MET A 331 7.04 12.38 -29.15
CA MET A 331 6.46 11.37 -28.26
C MET A 331 7.55 10.74 -27.41
N ILE A 332 7.32 10.74 -26.09
CA ILE A 332 8.21 10.18 -25.09
C ILE A 332 7.41 9.14 -24.31
N LEU A 333 7.64 7.86 -24.61
CA LEU A 333 7.09 6.73 -23.85
C LEU A 333 8.07 6.30 -22.77
N LYS A 334 7.65 6.35 -21.50
CA LYS A 334 8.40 5.84 -20.35
C LYS A 334 7.67 4.63 -19.77
N TYR A 335 8.39 3.53 -19.58
CA TYR A 335 7.87 2.27 -19.04
C TYR A 335 8.92 1.56 -18.18
N GLY A 336 8.53 0.47 -17.51
CA GLY A 336 9.35 -0.20 -16.51
C GLY A 336 9.42 0.58 -15.20
N GLY A 337 10.49 0.39 -14.42
CA GLY A 337 10.57 0.98 -13.07
C GLY A 337 9.57 0.38 -12.08
N VAL A 338 9.16 -0.87 -12.33
CA VAL A 338 8.18 -1.60 -11.52
C VAL A 338 8.92 -2.30 -10.38
N LEU A 339 8.35 -2.27 -9.17
CA LEU A 339 8.92 -2.97 -8.03
C LEU A 339 9.00 -4.48 -8.30
N THR A 340 10.19 -5.06 -8.22
CA THR A 340 10.41 -6.49 -8.48
C THR A 340 9.90 -7.35 -7.32
N HIS A 341 9.83 -8.66 -7.52
CA HIS A 341 9.57 -9.58 -6.42
C HIS A 341 10.67 -9.53 -5.35
N ALA A 342 11.93 -9.38 -5.78
CA ALA A 342 13.08 -9.15 -4.88
C ALA A 342 12.91 -7.85 -4.08
N GLY A 343 12.54 -6.74 -4.73
CA GLY A 343 12.29 -5.46 -4.06
C GLY A 343 11.17 -5.52 -3.02
N ARG A 344 10.10 -6.30 -3.29
CA ARG A 344 9.06 -6.57 -2.28
C ARG A 344 9.61 -7.32 -1.07
N LYS A 345 10.41 -8.37 -1.30
CA LYS A 345 11.01 -9.19 -0.24
C LYS A 345 11.99 -8.37 0.60
N GLN A 346 12.85 -7.58 -0.04
CA GLN A 346 13.78 -6.65 0.62
C GLN A 346 13.04 -5.68 1.55
N ALA A 347 11.97 -5.04 1.06
CA ALA A 347 11.17 -4.12 1.85
C ALA A 347 10.51 -4.82 3.05
N GLU A 348 9.97 -6.03 2.86
CA GLU A 348 9.38 -6.83 3.95
C GLU A 348 10.41 -7.25 5.00
N GLU A 349 11.59 -7.70 4.57
CA GLU A 349 12.71 -8.06 5.46
C GLU A 349 13.23 -6.86 6.23
N LEU A 350 13.33 -5.69 5.59
CA LEU A 350 13.68 -4.44 6.25
C LEU A 350 12.64 -4.08 7.33
N GLY A 351 11.35 -4.21 7.04
CA GLY A 351 10.29 -4.01 8.03
C GLY A 351 10.44 -4.94 9.23
N ARG A 352 10.71 -6.23 8.98
CA ARG A 352 10.97 -7.23 10.02
C ARG A 352 12.20 -6.89 10.86
N PHE A 353 13.26 -6.40 10.22
CA PHE A 353 14.47 -5.93 10.90
C PHE A 353 14.16 -4.73 11.81
N PHE A 354 13.43 -3.73 11.32
CA PHE A 354 13.04 -2.55 12.10
C PHE A 354 12.24 -2.93 13.33
N ARG A 355 11.26 -3.83 13.16
CA ARG A 355 10.47 -4.37 14.27
C ARG A 355 11.34 -4.98 15.38
N ASN A 356 12.38 -5.72 15.01
CA ASN A 356 13.18 -6.49 15.96
C ASN A 356 14.31 -5.69 16.60
N ASN A 357 14.80 -4.62 15.95
CA ASN A 357 16.04 -3.94 16.34
C ASN A 357 15.87 -2.46 16.72
N ILE A 358 14.90 -1.74 16.15
CA ILE A 358 14.80 -0.28 16.33
C ILE A 358 13.94 0.10 17.54
N TYR A 359 12.99 -0.75 17.92
CA TYR A 359 12.18 -0.51 19.11
C TYR A 359 12.85 -1.21 20.31
N PRO A 360 13.41 -0.47 21.28
CA PRO A 360 14.02 -1.07 22.46
C PRO A 360 12.96 -1.93 23.15
N GLY A 361 13.33 -3.18 23.44
CA GLY A 361 12.47 -4.16 24.09
C GLY A 361 12.21 -3.79 25.56
N GLU A 362 11.52 -2.69 25.81
CA GLU A 362 10.96 -2.39 27.12
C GLU A 362 9.75 -3.29 27.35
N GLY A 363 10.00 -4.37 28.10
CA GLY A 363 8.95 -5.14 28.75
C GLY A 363 8.05 -5.88 27.76
N THR A 364 8.28 -7.19 27.68
CA THR A 364 7.49 -8.12 26.88
C THR A 364 7.74 -7.86 25.38
N GLY A 365 8.42 -8.78 24.66
CA GLY A 365 8.49 -8.79 23.17
C GLY A 365 7.13 -9.05 22.48
N LEU A 366 6.08 -8.69 23.21
CA LEU A 366 4.67 -8.69 23.00
C LEU A 366 4.39 -7.22 22.71
N LEU A 367 4.24 -6.84 21.47
CA LEU A 367 2.95 -6.84 20.81
C LEU A 367 3.19 -6.01 19.55
N ARG A 368 2.41 -6.27 18.50
CA ARG A 368 2.34 -5.38 17.34
C ARG A 368 2.30 -3.92 17.84
N LEU A 369 3.26 -3.09 17.40
CA LEU A 369 3.37 -1.67 17.80
C LEU A 369 2.02 -0.95 17.78
N HIS A 370 1.19 -1.33 16.81
CA HIS A 370 -0.13 -0.79 16.57
C HIS A 370 -1.27 -1.42 17.39
N SER A 371 -1.15 -2.66 17.85
CA SER A 371 -2.18 -3.34 18.65
C SER A 371 -2.07 -3.02 20.14
N THR A 372 -0.91 -2.56 20.60
CA THR A 372 -0.78 -1.89 21.89
C THR A 372 -1.09 -0.41 21.75
N TYR A 373 -1.64 0.17 22.81
CA TYR A 373 -1.96 1.59 22.84
C TYR A 373 -0.73 2.49 23.05
N ARG A 374 0.46 1.97 22.75
CA ARG A 374 1.73 2.63 23.04
C ARG A 374 2.31 3.43 21.88
N HIS A 375 1.94 3.12 20.63
CA HIS A 375 2.55 3.76 19.47
C HIS A 375 1.50 4.26 18.48
N ASP A 376 1.70 5.50 18.02
CA ASP A 376 1.06 6.09 16.86
C ASP A 376 1.96 5.86 15.64
N LEU A 377 1.54 4.97 14.74
CA LEU A 377 2.30 4.63 13.54
C LEU A 377 1.65 5.26 12.32
N LYS A 378 2.42 6.08 11.62
CA LYS A 378 2.02 6.71 10.36
C LYS A 378 3.00 6.34 9.27
N ILE A 379 2.48 5.93 8.11
CA ILE A 379 3.29 5.57 6.96
C ILE A 379 2.84 6.43 5.79
N TYR A 380 3.77 7.20 5.24
CA TYR A 380 3.54 8.06 4.10
C TYR A 380 4.28 7.54 2.88
N SER A 381 3.72 7.78 1.70
CA SER A 381 4.38 7.48 0.43
C SER A 381 4.02 8.53 -0.62
N SER A 382 4.95 8.76 -1.55
CA SER A 382 4.68 9.58 -2.73
C SER A 382 3.65 8.94 -3.66
N ASP A 383 3.22 9.68 -4.68
CA ASP A 383 2.27 9.22 -5.70
C ASP A 383 2.85 8.10 -6.61
N GLU A 384 4.11 7.73 -6.43
CA GLU A 384 4.80 6.79 -7.28
C GLU A 384 4.52 5.32 -6.89
N GLY A 385 3.99 4.56 -7.85
CA GLY A 385 3.51 3.19 -7.60
C GLY A 385 4.53 2.24 -6.98
N ARG A 386 5.82 2.31 -7.35
CA ARG A 386 6.86 1.47 -6.74
C ARG A 386 7.16 1.85 -5.28
N VAL A 387 7.04 3.13 -4.94
CA VAL A 387 7.26 3.63 -3.57
C VAL A 387 6.10 3.19 -2.70
N GLN A 388 4.87 3.35 -3.18
CA GLN A 388 3.66 2.83 -2.55
C GLN A 388 3.76 1.34 -2.24
N MET A 389 4.08 0.52 -3.25
CA MET A 389 4.20 -0.94 -3.05
C MET A 389 5.36 -1.31 -2.10
N SER A 390 6.46 -0.56 -2.10
CA SER A 390 7.56 -0.77 -1.15
C SER A 390 7.12 -0.43 0.28
N ALA A 391 6.41 0.68 0.47
CA ALA A 391 5.90 1.09 1.77
C ALA A 391 4.90 0.06 2.32
N ALA A 392 4.01 -0.48 1.48
CA ALA A 392 3.10 -1.55 1.89
C ALA A 392 3.83 -2.85 2.27
N ALA A 393 4.87 -3.23 1.51
CA ALA A 393 5.69 -4.40 1.84
C ALA A 393 6.48 -4.21 3.14
N PHE A 394 7.06 -3.02 3.35
CA PHE A 394 7.70 -2.65 4.60
C PHE A 394 6.73 -2.69 5.78
N ALA A 395 5.54 -2.08 5.64
CA ALA A 395 4.49 -2.12 6.65
C ALA A 395 4.09 -3.56 7.00
N LYS A 396 3.98 -4.43 6.00
CA LYS A 396 3.69 -5.86 6.19
C LYS A 396 4.74 -6.53 7.07
N GLY A 397 6.02 -6.31 6.81
CA GLY A 397 7.11 -6.86 7.62
C GLY A 397 7.20 -6.25 9.02
N LEU A 398 7.07 -4.93 9.12
CA LEU A 398 7.12 -4.16 10.36
C LEU A 398 6.01 -4.59 11.33
N LEU A 399 4.81 -4.82 10.80
CA LEU A 399 3.60 -5.10 11.57
C LEU A 399 3.22 -6.58 11.61
N ASP A 400 4.02 -7.44 10.96
CA ASP A 400 3.82 -8.89 10.88
C ASP A 400 2.41 -9.23 10.35
N LEU A 401 2.06 -8.63 9.22
CA LEU A 401 0.75 -8.76 8.59
C LEU A 401 0.78 -9.91 7.58
N GLU A 402 -0.32 -10.65 7.53
CA GLU A 402 -0.55 -11.71 6.56
C GLU A 402 -1.40 -11.18 5.39
N GLY A 403 -1.21 -11.71 4.18
CA GLY A 403 -2.02 -11.37 3.00
C GLY A 403 -1.30 -10.57 1.91
N GLN A 404 -2.08 -10.11 0.93
CA GLN A 404 -1.61 -9.34 -0.23
C GLN A 404 -1.25 -7.89 0.15
N LEU A 405 -0.42 -7.24 -0.67
CA LEU A 405 0.03 -5.86 -0.41
C LEU A 405 -1.04 -4.80 -0.70
N THR A 406 -1.93 -5.03 -1.67
CA THR A 406 -2.92 -4.02 -2.08
C THR A 406 -3.83 -3.58 -0.94
N PRO A 407 -4.39 -4.48 -0.11
CA PRO A 407 -5.18 -4.06 1.04
C PRO A 407 -4.36 -3.29 2.08
N ILE A 408 -3.11 -3.72 2.33
CA ILE A 408 -2.20 -3.06 3.26
C ILE A 408 -1.89 -1.63 2.77
N LEU A 409 -1.64 -1.48 1.47
CA LEU A 409 -1.41 -0.17 0.85
C LEU A 409 -2.60 0.76 1.09
N VAL A 410 -3.82 0.29 0.81
CA VAL A 410 -5.04 1.10 0.93
C VAL A 410 -5.34 1.45 2.38
N SER A 411 -5.11 0.53 3.32
CA SER A 411 -5.49 0.74 4.72
C SER A 411 -4.43 1.46 5.55
N LEU A 412 -3.13 1.29 5.25
CA LEU A 412 -2.05 1.70 6.14
C LEU A 412 -1.13 2.77 5.58
N VAL A 413 -1.15 3.01 4.27
CA VAL A 413 -0.20 3.93 3.62
C VAL A 413 -0.94 5.15 3.11
N SER A 414 -0.68 6.29 3.75
CA SER A 414 -1.17 7.59 3.32
C SER A 414 -0.38 8.07 2.11
N LYS A 415 -1.10 8.45 1.05
CA LYS A 415 -0.49 9.01 -0.16
C LYS A 415 -0.40 10.51 0.00
N ASP A 416 0.80 11.05 -0.16
CA ASP A 416 1.02 12.48 -0.13
C ASP A 416 1.86 12.88 -1.34
N SER A 417 1.22 13.57 -2.30
CA SER A 417 1.90 14.06 -3.51
C SER A 417 2.91 15.15 -3.19
N SER A 418 2.72 15.89 -2.08
CA SER A 418 3.62 16.97 -1.66
C SER A 418 4.97 16.45 -1.17
N MET A 419 5.10 15.16 -0.83
CA MET A 419 6.41 14.58 -0.49
C MET A 419 7.46 14.68 -1.61
N LEU A 420 7.05 14.93 -2.86
CA LEU A 420 7.95 15.16 -3.99
C LEU A 420 7.98 16.63 -4.45
N ASP A 421 7.03 17.45 -3.99
CA ASP A 421 6.83 18.82 -4.43
C ASP A 421 7.24 19.76 -3.28
N GLY A 422 8.34 20.52 -3.45
CA GLY A 422 8.95 21.34 -2.39
C GLY A 422 10.47 21.23 -2.29
N LEU A 423 11.11 20.52 -3.22
CA LEU A 423 12.57 20.37 -3.27
C LEU A 423 13.32 21.63 -3.75
N GLU A 424 12.61 22.70 -4.12
CA GLU A 424 13.27 23.94 -4.57
C GLU A 424 14.12 24.57 -3.44
N ASP A 425 13.62 24.51 -2.21
CA ASP A 425 14.31 25.02 -1.02
C ASP A 425 15.59 24.25 -0.68
N ALA A 426 15.73 23.02 -1.18
CA ALA A 426 16.89 22.14 -0.95
C ALA A 426 17.72 21.90 -2.23
N SER A 427 17.48 22.68 -3.30
CA SER A 427 18.12 22.45 -4.59
C SER A 427 19.64 22.61 -4.51
N ILE A 428 20.12 23.53 -3.66
CA ILE A 428 21.55 23.80 -3.47
C ILE A 428 22.22 22.57 -2.82
N GLU A 429 21.68 22.10 -1.69
CA GLU A 429 22.17 20.92 -0.97
C GLU A 429 22.10 19.66 -1.83
N MET A 430 21.05 19.53 -2.65
CA MET A 430 20.92 18.43 -3.61
C MET A 430 22.02 18.45 -4.67
N ASP A 431 22.37 19.62 -5.20
CA ASP A 431 23.41 19.74 -6.23
C ASP A 431 24.81 19.55 -5.64
N GLU A 432 25.06 20.04 -4.43
CA GLU A 432 26.28 19.74 -3.67
C GLU A 432 26.42 18.23 -3.38
N ALA A 433 25.34 17.58 -2.93
CA ALA A 433 25.34 16.13 -2.69
C ALA A 433 25.58 15.34 -3.98
N LYS A 434 24.98 15.74 -5.11
CA LYS A 434 25.23 15.12 -6.42
C LYS A 434 26.67 15.30 -6.86
N ALA A 435 27.25 16.49 -6.71
CA ALA A 435 28.65 16.75 -7.05
C ALA A 435 29.58 15.85 -6.23
N ARG A 436 29.36 15.78 -4.91
CA ARG A 436 30.13 14.92 -4.00
C ARG A 436 30.00 13.43 -4.34
N LEU A 437 28.79 12.95 -4.63
CA LEU A 437 28.56 11.56 -5.05
C LEU A 437 29.23 11.25 -6.40
N HIS A 438 29.16 12.19 -7.35
CA HIS A 438 29.79 12.06 -8.65
C HIS A 438 31.32 11.96 -8.51
N GLU A 439 31.92 12.81 -7.68
CA GLU A 439 33.34 12.71 -7.33
C GLU A 439 33.68 11.36 -6.70
N ILE A 440 32.91 10.88 -5.72
CA ILE A 440 33.14 9.57 -5.08
C ILE A 440 33.07 8.43 -6.10
N ILE A 441 32.09 8.44 -7.00
CA ILE A 441 31.91 7.39 -8.01
C ILE A 441 33.09 7.38 -8.99
N ILE A 442 33.51 8.56 -9.47
CA ILE A 442 34.65 8.69 -10.39
C ILE A 442 35.96 8.32 -9.69
N SER A 443 36.13 8.71 -8.42
CA SER A 443 37.32 8.42 -7.63
C SER A 443 37.43 6.93 -7.30
N ASN A 444 36.32 6.27 -6.96
CA ASN A 444 36.27 4.81 -6.75
C ASN A 444 36.44 4.02 -8.05
N ALA A 445 36.04 4.56 -9.20
CA ALA A 445 36.36 3.97 -10.50
C ALA A 445 37.87 4.04 -10.81
N LYS A 446 38.57 5.09 -10.35
CA LYS A 446 40.04 5.18 -10.42
C LYS A 446 40.73 4.26 -9.40
N ALA A 447 40.20 4.14 -8.18
CA ALA A 447 40.77 3.29 -7.13
C ALA A 447 40.64 1.78 -7.44
N LYS A 448 39.63 1.34 -8.19
CA LYS A 448 39.51 -0.07 -8.65
C LYS A 448 40.64 -0.54 -9.56
N ASN A 449 41.47 0.36 -10.10
CA ASN A 449 42.67 -0.01 -10.85
C ASN A 449 43.92 -0.22 -9.97
N THR A 450 43.84 0.04 -8.66
CA THR A 450 44.94 -0.20 -7.72
C THR A 450 44.39 -0.55 -6.33
N ASN A 451 44.39 -1.85 -6.01
CA ASN A 451 44.16 -2.49 -4.70
C ASN A 451 42.72 -2.70 -4.19
N GLY A 452 42.45 -3.98 -3.89
CA GLY A 452 41.62 -4.48 -2.78
C GLY A 452 40.12 -4.18 -2.84
N SER A 453 39.31 -5.18 -3.19
CA SER A 453 37.85 -5.10 -3.20
C SER A 453 37.26 -4.74 -1.83
N VAL A 454 36.82 -3.50 -1.67
CA VAL A 454 35.79 -3.16 -0.67
C VAL A 454 34.45 -3.48 -1.32
N GLU A 455 33.93 -4.68 -1.10
CA GLU A 455 32.57 -5.03 -1.50
C GLU A 455 31.58 -4.25 -0.65
N PHE A 456 30.91 -3.26 -1.24
CA PHE A 456 29.71 -2.66 -0.69
C PHE A 456 28.53 -3.58 -1.08
N PRO A 457 28.06 -4.48 -0.20
CA PRO A 457 27.20 -5.58 -0.62
C PRO A 457 25.80 -5.11 -1.03
N TRP A 458 25.40 -3.92 -0.58
CA TRP A 458 24.11 -3.31 -0.90
C TRP A 458 24.03 -2.71 -2.32
N MET A 459 25.12 -2.75 -3.09
CA MET A 459 25.17 -2.37 -4.51
C MET A 459 25.13 -3.57 -5.47
N VAL A 460 25.05 -4.81 -4.97
CA VAL A 460 24.91 -6.01 -5.79
C VAL A 460 23.43 -6.35 -5.92
N ASP A 461 22.92 -6.42 -7.15
CA ASP A 461 21.54 -6.83 -7.43
C ASP A 461 21.27 -8.21 -6.80
N GLY A 462 20.23 -8.30 -5.98
CA GLY A 462 19.83 -9.53 -5.31
C GLY A 462 20.56 -9.85 -4.00
N ALA A 463 21.52 -9.03 -3.56
CA ALA A 463 22.08 -9.17 -2.22
C ALA A 463 21.05 -8.74 -1.17
N GLY A 464 20.81 -9.62 -0.18
CA GLY A 464 20.03 -9.29 1.01
C GLY A 464 20.70 -8.20 1.85
N LEU A 465 20.11 -7.90 3.01
CA LEU A 465 20.76 -7.00 3.98
C LEU A 465 22.14 -7.56 4.36
N PRO A 466 23.21 -6.75 4.30
CA PRO A 466 24.52 -7.23 4.68
C PRO A 466 24.56 -7.58 6.18
N PRO A 467 25.35 -8.58 6.60
CA PRO A 467 25.37 -9.06 7.98
C PRO A 467 25.80 -8.00 9.00
N ASN A 468 26.46 -6.92 8.55
CA ASN A 468 26.88 -5.78 9.36
C ASN A 468 25.96 -4.55 9.25
N ALA A 469 24.73 -4.70 8.73
CA ALA A 469 23.79 -3.58 8.59
C ALA A 469 23.53 -2.82 9.91
N SER A 470 23.58 -3.52 11.05
CA SER A 470 23.45 -2.96 12.39
C SER A 470 24.59 -2.01 12.78
N GLU A 471 25.78 -2.17 12.21
CA GLU A 471 26.97 -1.35 12.51
C GLU A 471 27.07 -0.11 11.61
N LEU A 472 26.31 -0.07 10.50
CA LEU A 472 26.32 1.03 9.54
C LEU A 472 25.26 2.09 9.86
N LEU A 473 24.19 1.73 10.58
CA LEU A 473 23.15 2.63 11.08
C LEU A 473 23.56 3.61 12.21
N PRO A 474 24.51 3.30 13.13
CA PRO A 474 24.85 4.16 14.27
C PRO A 474 25.70 5.40 13.94
N LYS A 475 26.04 5.65 12.66
CA LYS A 475 26.88 6.79 12.26
C LYS A 475 26.13 7.88 11.48
N MET A 476 24.84 8.07 11.76
CA MET A 476 24.08 9.24 11.30
C MET A 476 23.67 10.12 12.47
#